data_AF-A0A5D0UCL2-F1
#
_entry.id   AF-A0A5D0UCL2-F1
#
_cell.length_a   1.000
_cell.length_b   1.000
_cell.length_c   1.000
_cell.angle_alpha   90.00
_cell.angle_beta   90.00
_cell.angle_gamma   90.00
#
_symmetry.space_group_name_H-M   'P 1'
#
loop_
_entity.id
_entity.type
_entity.pdbx_description
1 polymer ?
#
loop_
_entity_poly.entity_id
_entity_poly.type
_entity_poly.pdbx_seq_one_letter_code
_entity_poly.pdbx_strand_id
1 'polypeptide(L)'
;MSGRLPLAGGEASRTACARALLRSGVDEESGEVLSQAVLAQRVGWCADLLAGMVSGLLAERWNCADVEVLASGHDAGGRKLPSNAWMALRRLGWTVTAPVGVRVNDRVVRMAQEQAGRVLRSAWWRAGLTGGVLATWPADPRQRTAQEWEQVRKAVPGGEHLPSSIIKSRTRQAAKFLAANGRLPADVFEMEGAPKVARMLLLAACDRQQATIERSDTDPAKVLLRLQLPTRPDPRAYADWTWVACPIMLPPTVPASAVLHLPTLRVAGRQVRADVAYTHAVPKARRTGHTVAVGVDWGLNTLLCAGALRLQEDGRITELGAGGQFRAAGIL
;
A
#
# COMPACT_ATOMS: atom_id res chain seq x y z
N MET A 1 -20.66 3.16 15.29
CA MET A 1 -20.99 1.74 15.52
C MET A 1 -19.77 0.87 15.23
N SER A 2 -19.44 -0.11 16.08
CA SER A 2 -18.36 -1.06 15.82
C SER A 2 -18.77 -1.97 14.66
N GLY A 3 -18.35 -1.61 13.43
CA GLY A 3 -18.73 -2.23 12.16
C GLY A 3 -18.13 -3.63 11.96
N ARG A 4 -18.49 -4.59 12.80
CA ARG A 4 -18.30 -6.00 12.44
C ARG A 4 -19.38 -6.38 11.46
N LEU A 5 -18.95 -6.82 10.28
CA LEU A 5 -19.83 -7.40 9.27
C LEU A 5 -20.52 -8.64 9.87
N PRO A 6 -21.87 -8.68 9.95
CA PRO A 6 -22.56 -9.91 10.30
C PRO A 6 -22.36 -10.94 9.19
N LEU A 7 -22.00 -12.17 9.57
CA LEU A 7 -21.78 -13.28 8.64
C LEU A 7 -22.76 -14.41 8.96
N ALA A 8 -23.47 -14.89 7.94
CA ALA A 8 -24.30 -16.07 8.02
C ALA A 8 -23.48 -17.38 7.92
N GLY A 9 -24.13 -18.50 8.24
CA GLY A 9 -23.56 -19.83 8.06
C GLY A 9 -23.17 -20.07 6.60
N GLY A 10 -21.88 -20.31 6.36
CA GLY A 10 -21.36 -20.50 5.00
C GLY A 10 -20.81 -19.24 4.33
N GLU A 11 -20.73 -18.11 5.02
CA GLU A 11 -20.14 -16.86 4.50
C GLU A 11 -18.72 -16.58 5.03
N ALA A 12 -17.92 -15.91 4.22
CA ALA A 12 -16.63 -15.35 4.59
C ALA A 12 -16.64 -13.84 4.40
N SER A 13 -15.86 -13.14 5.22
CA SER A 13 -15.56 -11.73 5.01
C SER A 13 -14.56 -11.56 3.88
N ARG A 14 -14.84 -10.68 2.92
CA ARG A 14 -13.87 -10.19 1.94
C ARG A 14 -13.78 -8.67 2.00
N THR A 15 -12.57 -8.18 1.80
CA THR A 15 -12.30 -6.75 1.67
C THR A 15 -11.98 -6.45 0.23
N ALA A 16 -12.64 -5.45 -0.32
CA ALA A 16 -12.41 -4.91 -1.65
C ALA A 16 -12.27 -3.38 -1.56
N CYS A 17 -11.94 -2.75 -2.67
CA CYS A 17 -11.77 -1.31 -2.75
C CYS A 17 -12.52 -0.76 -3.94
N ALA A 18 -13.33 0.27 -3.71
CA ALA A 18 -13.98 1.04 -4.75
C ALA A 18 -13.31 2.41 -4.86
N ARG A 19 -13.14 2.90 -6.09
CA ARG A 19 -12.67 4.26 -6.32
C ARG A 19 -13.87 5.18 -6.51
N ALA A 20 -13.87 6.28 -5.76
CA ALA A 20 -14.82 7.36 -5.88
C ALA A 20 -14.09 8.71 -6.05
N LEU A 21 -14.87 9.75 -6.35
CA LEU A 21 -14.38 11.13 -6.49
C LEU A 21 -15.07 12.01 -5.46
N LEU A 22 -14.30 12.86 -4.77
CA LEU A 22 -14.87 13.99 -4.03
C LEU A 22 -15.05 15.14 -5.02
N ARG A 23 -16.31 15.54 -5.25
CA ARG A 23 -16.67 16.58 -6.23
C ARG A 23 -16.82 17.96 -5.59
N SER A 24 -17.14 18.01 -4.31
CA SER A 24 -17.28 19.22 -3.50
C SER A 24 -17.14 18.86 -2.02
N GLY A 25 -17.07 19.88 -1.17
CA GLY A 25 -17.24 19.74 0.27
C GLY A 25 -18.03 20.91 0.83
N VAL A 26 -18.43 20.81 2.10
CA VAL A 26 -18.98 21.93 2.86
C VAL A 26 -18.11 22.10 4.09
N ASP A 27 -17.55 23.28 4.28
CA ASP A 27 -16.86 23.63 5.52
C ASP A 27 -17.92 23.76 6.63
N GLU A 28 -17.84 22.93 7.66
CA GLU A 28 -18.91 22.79 8.66
C GLU A 28 -18.99 23.97 9.63
N GLU A 29 -17.91 24.73 9.77
CA GLU A 29 -17.87 25.90 10.65
C GLU A 29 -18.51 27.11 9.97
N SER A 30 -18.15 27.35 8.70
CA SER A 30 -18.66 28.50 7.93
C SER A 30 -19.93 28.21 7.14
N GLY A 31 -20.24 26.94 6.88
CA GLY A 31 -21.28 26.53 5.92
C GLY A 31 -20.88 26.74 4.46
N GLU A 32 -19.66 27.19 4.16
CA GLU A 32 -19.20 27.49 2.82
C GLU A 32 -19.10 26.21 1.96
N VAL A 33 -19.66 26.27 0.75
CA VAL A 33 -19.50 25.20 -0.25
C VAL A 33 -18.14 25.31 -0.90
N LEU A 34 -17.26 24.34 -0.61
CA LEU A 34 -15.96 24.20 -1.23
C LEU A 34 -16.11 23.62 -2.63
N SER A 35 -15.71 24.40 -3.63
CA SER A 35 -15.56 23.90 -5.00
C SER A 35 -14.58 22.74 -5.07
N GLN A 36 -14.67 21.93 -6.13
CA GLN A 36 -13.75 20.80 -6.36
C GLN A 36 -12.27 21.20 -6.25
N ALA A 37 -11.93 22.37 -6.78
CA ALA A 37 -10.56 22.87 -6.81
C ALA A 37 -10.07 23.30 -5.42
N VAL A 38 -10.93 23.98 -4.65
CA VAL A 38 -10.61 24.39 -3.27
C VAL A 38 -10.47 23.15 -2.37
N LEU A 39 -11.36 22.16 -2.51
CA LEU A 39 -11.22 20.90 -1.79
C LEU A 39 -9.91 20.18 -2.15
N ALA A 40 -9.59 20.08 -3.43
CA ALA A 40 -8.33 19.48 -3.88
C ALA A 40 -7.10 20.21 -3.36
N GLN A 41 -7.17 21.55 -3.24
CA GLN A 41 -6.12 22.37 -2.66
C GLN A 41 -5.94 22.07 -1.16
N ARG A 42 -7.01 22.06 -0.36
CA ARG A 42 -6.95 21.77 1.08
C ARG A 42 -6.46 20.35 1.38
N VAL A 43 -6.92 19.37 0.61
CA VAL A 43 -6.41 17.99 0.68
C VAL A 43 -4.94 17.92 0.25
N GLY A 44 -4.57 18.69 -0.78
CA GLY A 44 -3.19 18.79 -1.28
C GLY A 44 -2.23 19.32 -0.22
N TRP A 45 -2.58 20.42 0.47
CA TRP A 45 -1.80 20.96 1.57
C TRP A 45 -1.55 19.93 2.68
N CYS A 46 -2.58 19.21 3.10
CA CYS A 46 -2.44 18.15 4.09
C CYS A 46 -1.55 17.00 3.58
N ALA A 47 -1.68 16.63 2.29
CA ALA A 47 -0.89 15.56 1.69
C ALA A 47 0.58 15.96 1.52
N ASP A 48 0.88 17.23 1.24
CA ASP A 48 2.24 17.77 1.18
C ASP A 48 2.90 17.76 2.55
N LEU A 49 2.15 18.19 3.58
CA LEU A 49 2.61 18.16 4.95
C LEU A 49 2.94 16.73 5.42
N LEU A 50 2.06 15.76 5.14
CA LEU A 50 2.33 14.35 5.39
C LEU A 50 3.56 13.86 4.62
N ALA A 51 3.62 14.14 3.31
CA ALA A 51 4.73 13.68 2.47
C ALA A 51 6.07 14.20 2.98
N GLY A 52 6.16 15.48 3.37
CA GLY A 52 7.37 16.06 3.97
C GLY A 52 7.77 15.37 5.28
N MET A 53 6.82 15.16 6.19
CA MET A 53 7.06 14.47 7.46
C MET A 53 7.53 13.02 7.27
N VAL A 54 6.93 12.29 6.34
CA VAL A 54 7.32 10.92 5.99
C VAL A 54 8.71 10.92 5.37
N SER A 55 8.99 11.82 4.42
CA SER A 55 10.29 11.92 3.76
C SER A 55 11.42 12.20 4.75
N GLY A 56 11.19 13.09 5.73
CA GLY A 56 12.18 13.36 6.79
C GLY A 56 12.52 12.12 7.60
N LEU A 57 11.51 11.39 8.07
CA LEU A 57 11.74 10.16 8.83
C LEU A 57 12.38 9.05 8.00
N LEU A 58 11.99 8.91 6.73
CA LEU A 58 12.63 7.94 5.83
C LEU A 58 14.09 8.32 5.57
N ALA A 59 14.42 9.59 5.37
CA ALA A 59 15.80 10.01 5.18
C ALA A 59 16.70 9.63 6.38
N GLU A 60 16.16 9.71 7.60
CA GLU A 60 16.86 9.33 8.83
C GLU A 60 16.97 7.80 9.01
N ARG A 61 15.87 7.07 8.74
CA ARG A 61 15.73 5.64 9.12
C ARG A 61 15.88 4.66 7.96
N TRP A 62 16.19 5.15 6.76
CA TRP A 62 16.44 4.30 5.59
C TRP A 62 17.86 3.74 5.60
N ASN A 63 18.12 2.84 6.54
CA ASN A 63 19.39 2.13 6.69
C ASN A 63 19.16 0.70 7.21
N CYS A 64 20.17 -0.16 7.08
CA CYS A 64 20.06 -1.56 7.45
C CYS A 64 19.74 -1.77 8.93
N ALA A 65 20.44 -1.07 9.82
CA ALA A 65 20.31 -1.24 11.26
C ALA A 65 18.89 -0.90 11.76
N ASP A 66 18.35 0.24 11.34
CA ASP A 66 16.99 0.63 11.73
C ASP A 66 15.95 -0.33 11.13
N VAL A 67 16.05 -0.69 9.86
CA VAL A 67 15.09 -1.65 9.27
C VAL A 67 15.16 -3.02 9.93
N GLU A 68 16.33 -3.49 10.33
CA GLU A 68 16.51 -4.73 11.10
C GLU A 68 15.83 -4.65 12.47
N VAL A 69 16.00 -3.54 13.20
CA VAL A 69 15.31 -3.31 14.48
C VAL A 69 13.79 -3.41 14.30
N LEU A 70 13.24 -2.76 13.27
CA LEU A 70 11.80 -2.82 13.00
C LEU A 70 11.33 -4.22 12.57
N ALA A 71 12.16 -4.94 11.82
CA ALA A 71 11.87 -6.28 11.31
C ALA A 71 11.96 -7.37 12.39
N SER A 72 12.79 -7.18 13.42
CA SER A 72 12.91 -8.08 14.58
C SER A 72 11.56 -8.30 15.29
N GLY A 73 10.63 -7.36 15.11
CA GLY A 73 9.31 -7.41 15.70
C GLY A 73 9.31 -7.18 17.21
N HIS A 74 10.42 -6.74 17.81
CA HIS A 74 10.54 -6.46 19.25
C HIS A 74 11.24 -5.10 19.47
N ASP A 75 10.95 -4.45 20.59
CA ASP A 75 11.75 -3.30 21.05
C ASP A 75 12.99 -3.75 21.83
N ALA A 76 13.84 -2.79 22.23
CA ALA A 76 15.06 -3.08 23.00
C ALA A 76 14.80 -3.77 24.36
N GLY A 77 13.57 -3.70 24.87
CA GLY A 77 13.13 -4.39 26.09
C GLY A 77 12.49 -5.75 25.83
N GLY A 78 12.57 -6.28 24.61
CA GLY A 78 11.99 -7.58 24.23
C GLY A 78 10.47 -7.58 24.09
N ARG A 79 9.81 -6.41 24.09
CA ARG A 79 8.36 -6.35 23.92
C ARG A 79 7.99 -6.37 22.45
N LYS A 80 7.05 -7.25 22.08
CA LYS A 80 6.55 -7.37 20.71
C LYS A 80 6.05 -6.03 20.16
N LEU A 81 6.44 -5.67 18.94
CA LEU A 81 5.96 -4.48 18.25
C LEU A 81 4.49 -4.65 17.81
N PRO A 82 3.64 -3.63 17.96
CA PRO A 82 2.27 -3.66 17.47
C PRO A 82 2.16 -3.88 15.96
N SER A 83 1.03 -4.43 15.51
CA SER A 83 0.75 -4.63 14.08
C SER A 83 0.56 -3.32 13.32
N ASN A 84 -0.01 -2.28 13.95
CA ASN A 84 -0.10 -0.94 13.37
C ASN A 84 1.30 -0.31 13.31
N ALA A 85 1.69 0.16 12.12
CA ALA A 85 3.04 0.67 11.91
C ALA A 85 3.32 1.92 12.76
N TRP A 86 2.36 2.85 12.84
CA TRP A 86 2.52 4.06 13.65
C TRP A 86 2.76 3.76 15.14
N MET A 87 2.11 2.72 15.68
CA MET A 87 2.30 2.31 17.08
C MET A 87 3.66 1.65 17.31
N ALA A 88 4.12 0.86 16.33
CA ALA A 88 5.46 0.28 16.38
C ALA A 88 6.54 1.36 16.35
N LEU A 89 6.41 2.37 15.48
CA LEU A 89 7.35 3.49 15.45
C LEU A 89 7.38 4.22 16.80
N ARG A 90 6.21 4.52 17.39
CA ARG A 90 6.15 5.13 18.73
C ARG A 90 6.79 4.25 19.81
N ARG A 91 6.61 2.92 19.75
CA ARG A 91 7.24 2.00 20.69
C ARG A 91 8.77 1.99 20.58
N LEU A 92 9.30 2.21 19.37
CA LEU A 92 10.73 2.36 19.10
C LEU A 92 11.25 3.78 19.39
N GLY A 93 10.38 4.71 19.81
CA GLY A 93 10.74 6.12 19.99
C GLY A 93 10.97 6.88 18.68
N TRP A 94 10.60 6.32 17.53
CA TRP A 94 10.76 6.97 16.23
C TRP A 94 9.56 7.86 15.96
N THR A 95 9.81 9.15 15.86
CA THR A 95 8.77 10.16 15.61
C THR A 95 9.00 10.85 14.27
N VAL A 96 7.92 11.42 13.73
CA VAL A 96 8.01 12.41 12.65
C VAL A 96 7.99 13.80 13.26
N THR A 97 8.64 14.75 12.60
CA THR A 97 8.71 16.15 13.04
C THR A 97 7.99 17.02 12.02
N ALA A 98 7.05 17.84 12.48
CA ALA A 98 6.40 18.83 11.63
C ALA A 98 7.40 19.94 11.26
N PRO A 99 7.24 20.60 10.09
CA PRO A 99 8.04 21.77 9.75
C PRO A 99 7.96 22.86 10.82
N VAL A 100 9.04 23.63 10.96
CA VAL A 100 9.12 24.72 11.95
C VAL A 100 7.95 25.69 11.77
N GLY A 101 7.28 26.03 12.87
CA GLY A 101 6.13 26.93 12.87
C GLY A 101 4.80 26.30 12.41
N VAL A 102 4.80 25.02 12.02
CA VAL A 102 3.58 24.30 11.60
C VAL A 102 2.98 23.49 12.75
N ARG A 103 1.69 23.71 13.02
CA ARG A 103 0.89 22.97 13.99
C ARG A 103 0.10 21.86 13.30
N VAL A 104 0.37 20.62 13.70
CA VAL A 104 -0.34 19.43 13.19
C VAL A 104 -1.15 18.74 14.27
N ASN A 105 -2.30 18.20 13.89
CA ASN A 105 -3.06 17.28 14.74
C ASN A 105 -2.28 15.98 14.94
N ASP A 106 -2.38 15.36 16.13
CA ASP A 106 -1.74 14.06 16.41
C ASP A 106 -2.14 12.98 15.39
N ARG A 107 -3.37 13.03 14.85
CA ARG A 107 -3.83 12.08 13.83
C ARG A 107 -3.13 12.26 12.48
N VAL A 108 -2.69 13.48 12.16
CA VAL A 108 -1.82 13.74 10.99
C VAL A 108 -0.44 13.13 11.24
N VAL A 109 0.12 13.29 12.44
CA VAL A 109 1.37 12.61 12.84
C VAL A 109 1.23 11.09 12.71
N ARG A 110 0.12 10.50 13.17
CA ARG A 110 -0.16 9.05 13.02
C ARG A 110 -0.20 8.61 11.56
N MET A 111 -0.85 9.38 10.68
CA MET A 111 -0.85 9.06 9.24
C MET A 111 0.55 9.05 8.65
N ALA A 112 1.39 10.02 9.00
CA ALA A 112 2.78 10.06 8.55
C ALA A 112 3.59 8.88 9.09
N GLN A 113 3.48 8.58 10.39
CA GLN A 113 4.12 7.41 11.01
C GLN A 113 3.65 6.09 10.39
N GLU A 114 2.35 5.95 10.09
CA GLU A 114 1.80 4.75 9.46
C GLU A 114 2.37 4.56 8.05
N GLN A 115 2.46 5.64 7.26
CA GLN A 115 3.04 5.60 5.92
C GLN A 115 4.53 5.23 5.96
N ALA A 116 5.32 5.94 6.77
CA ALA A 116 6.76 5.68 6.90
C ALA A 116 7.03 4.25 7.40
N GLY A 117 6.33 3.82 8.45
CA GLY A 117 6.54 2.51 9.05
C GLY A 117 6.16 1.36 8.11
N ARG A 118 5.14 1.51 7.26
CA ARG A 118 4.82 0.51 6.22
C ARG A 118 5.93 0.41 5.18
N VAL A 119 6.48 1.55 4.75
CA VAL A 119 7.60 1.60 3.80
C VAL A 119 8.83 0.90 4.38
N LEU A 120 9.21 1.23 5.62
CA LEU A 120 10.35 0.62 6.31
C LEU A 120 10.16 -0.90 6.51
N ARG A 121 8.98 -1.35 6.95
CA ARG A 121 8.70 -2.79 7.10
C ARG A 121 8.82 -3.55 5.78
N SER A 122 8.39 -2.95 4.68
CA SER A 122 8.50 -3.57 3.36
C SER A 122 9.95 -3.70 2.88
N ALA A 123 10.87 -2.92 3.44
CA ALA A 123 12.27 -2.87 3.01
C ALA A 123 13.06 -4.10 3.45
N TRP A 124 12.73 -4.72 4.59
CA TRP A 124 13.46 -5.87 5.13
C TRP A 124 13.55 -7.03 4.15
N TRP A 125 12.45 -7.38 3.49
CA TRP A 125 12.46 -8.44 2.49
C TRP A 125 13.37 -8.09 1.30
N ARG A 126 13.36 -6.82 0.86
CA ARG A 126 14.27 -6.35 -0.21
C ARG A 126 15.73 -6.35 0.25
N ALA A 127 15.99 -6.06 1.52
CA ALA A 127 17.33 -6.11 2.11
C ALA A 127 17.86 -7.54 2.10
N GLY A 128 17.09 -8.53 2.59
CA GLY A 128 17.48 -9.94 2.57
C GLY A 128 17.72 -10.48 1.16
N LEU A 129 16.84 -10.15 0.20
CA LEU A 129 17.04 -10.51 -1.21
C LEU A 129 18.32 -9.88 -1.79
N THR A 130 18.56 -8.60 -1.51
CA THR A 130 19.76 -7.90 -2.01
C THR A 130 21.03 -8.48 -1.38
N GLY A 131 21.04 -8.68 -0.06
CA GLY A 131 22.17 -9.28 0.65
C GLY A 131 22.54 -10.66 0.11
N GLY A 132 21.56 -11.55 -0.09
CA GLY A 132 21.82 -12.87 -0.68
C GLY A 132 22.36 -12.81 -2.11
N VAL A 133 21.86 -11.89 -2.94
CA VAL A 133 22.36 -11.67 -4.31
C VAL A 133 23.79 -11.14 -4.32
N LEU A 134 24.12 -10.19 -3.45
CA LEU A 134 25.45 -9.58 -3.38
C LEU A 134 26.49 -10.55 -2.81
N ALA A 135 26.12 -11.32 -1.77
CA ALA A 135 26.98 -12.34 -1.18
C ALA A 135 27.31 -13.50 -2.15
N THR A 136 26.49 -13.68 -3.19
CA THR A 136 26.63 -14.73 -4.21
C THR A 136 26.71 -14.13 -5.60
N TRP A 137 27.46 -13.03 -5.73
CA TRP A 137 27.63 -12.32 -6.99
C TRP A 137 28.21 -13.24 -8.06
N PRO A 138 27.55 -13.40 -9.22
CA PRO A 138 27.98 -14.35 -10.23
C PRO A 138 29.14 -13.79 -11.05
N ALA A 139 29.86 -14.68 -11.76
CA ALA A 139 30.90 -14.29 -12.69
C ALA A 139 30.35 -13.45 -13.87
N ASP A 140 29.18 -13.82 -14.39
CA ASP A 140 28.42 -13.03 -15.37
C ASP A 140 27.06 -12.60 -14.79
N PRO A 141 26.81 -11.31 -14.52
CA PRO A 141 25.52 -10.86 -14.01
C PRO A 141 24.32 -11.11 -14.95
N ARG A 142 24.57 -11.44 -16.23
CA ARG A 142 23.53 -11.80 -17.20
C ARG A 142 23.16 -13.29 -17.14
N GLN A 143 24.05 -14.14 -16.62
CA GLN A 143 23.90 -15.60 -16.64
C GLN A 143 24.42 -16.23 -15.35
N ARG A 144 23.62 -17.09 -14.74
CA ARG A 144 24.05 -17.91 -13.60
C ARG A 144 24.14 -19.36 -14.05
N THR A 145 25.25 -20.01 -13.70
CA THR A 145 25.41 -21.46 -13.74
C THR A 145 24.43 -22.14 -12.76
N ALA A 146 24.25 -23.45 -12.90
CA ALA A 146 23.41 -24.22 -11.97
C ALA A 146 23.89 -24.09 -10.51
N GLN A 147 25.21 -24.06 -10.29
CA GLN A 147 25.80 -23.92 -8.96
C GLN A 147 25.57 -22.51 -8.38
N GLU A 148 25.76 -21.45 -9.16
CA GLU A 148 25.48 -20.08 -8.73
C GLU A 148 23.98 -19.86 -8.45
N TRP A 149 23.11 -20.61 -9.13
CA TRP A 149 21.67 -20.63 -8.84
C TRP A 149 21.36 -21.27 -7.49
N GLU A 150 21.99 -22.38 -7.17
CA GLU A 150 21.82 -23.04 -5.86
C GLU A 150 22.35 -22.15 -4.73
N GLN A 151 23.53 -21.57 -4.92
CA GLN A 151 24.14 -20.67 -3.94
C GLN A 151 23.25 -19.47 -3.60
N VAL A 152 22.72 -18.76 -4.61
CA VAL A 152 21.87 -17.59 -4.34
C VAL A 152 20.54 -17.97 -3.72
N ARG A 153 19.95 -19.11 -4.08
CA ARG A 153 18.71 -19.59 -3.46
C ARG A 153 18.91 -19.91 -1.99
N LYS A 154 20.04 -20.51 -1.63
CA LYS A 154 20.42 -20.77 -0.24
C LYS A 154 20.72 -19.49 0.55
N ALA A 155 21.29 -18.47 -0.09
CA ALA A 155 21.67 -17.22 0.56
C ALA A 155 20.50 -16.24 0.78
N VAL A 156 19.41 -16.37 0.02
CA VAL A 156 18.23 -15.50 0.15
C VAL A 156 17.20 -16.14 1.09
N PRO A 157 16.65 -15.42 2.08
CA PRO A 157 15.57 -15.93 2.92
C PRO A 157 14.36 -16.39 2.09
N GLY A 158 14.01 -17.68 2.18
CA GLY A 158 12.94 -18.31 1.38
C GLY A 158 13.26 -18.45 -0.12
N GLY A 159 14.54 -18.36 -0.50
CA GLY A 159 15.01 -18.36 -1.87
C GLY A 159 14.68 -19.63 -2.66
N GLU A 160 14.50 -20.76 -1.99
CA GLU A 160 14.04 -22.03 -2.57
C GLU A 160 12.68 -21.92 -3.27
N HIS A 161 11.84 -21.01 -2.79
CA HIS A 161 10.49 -20.76 -3.33
C HIS A 161 10.41 -19.51 -4.21
N LEU A 162 11.50 -18.75 -4.34
CA LEU A 162 11.48 -17.52 -5.12
C LEU A 162 11.49 -17.80 -6.63
N PRO A 163 10.62 -17.13 -7.41
CA PRO A 163 10.73 -17.13 -8.85
C PRO A 163 12.09 -16.59 -9.29
N SER A 164 12.77 -17.30 -10.19
CA SER A 164 14.08 -16.88 -10.72
C SER A 164 14.05 -15.47 -11.33
N SER A 165 12.89 -15.01 -11.83
CA SER A 165 12.70 -13.66 -12.35
C SER A 165 12.97 -12.56 -11.31
N ILE A 166 12.67 -12.80 -10.03
CA ILE A 166 12.90 -11.86 -8.93
C ILE A 166 14.40 -11.71 -8.66
N ILE A 167 15.12 -12.84 -8.56
CA ILE A 167 16.58 -12.86 -8.38
C ILE A 167 17.29 -12.23 -9.58
N LYS A 168 16.87 -12.56 -10.82
CA LYS A 168 17.37 -11.93 -12.04
C LYS A 168 17.15 -10.42 -12.03
N SER A 169 15.94 -9.97 -11.66
CA SER A 169 15.62 -8.54 -11.59
C SER A 169 16.52 -7.81 -10.61
N ARG A 170 16.72 -8.39 -9.42
CA ARG A 170 17.61 -7.81 -8.41
C ARG A 170 19.06 -7.78 -8.86
N THR A 171 19.55 -8.87 -9.47
CA THR A 171 20.91 -8.95 -10.03
C THR A 171 21.13 -7.85 -11.08
N ARG A 172 20.16 -7.62 -11.97
CA ARG A 172 20.25 -6.52 -12.97
C ARG A 172 20.33 -5.14 -12.33
N GLN A 173 19.59 -4.90 -11.24
CA GLN A 173 19.64 -3.61 -10.55
C GLN A 173 21.01 -3.36 -9.91
N ALA A 174 21.57 -4.37 -9.24
CA ALA A 174 22.93 -4.30 -8.70
C ALA A 174 23.99 -4.17 -9.82
N ALA A 175 23.80 -4.85 -10.95
CA ALA A 175 24.71 -4.72 -12.10
C ALA A 175 24.66 -3.31 -12.72
N LYS A 176 23.48 -2.69 -12.77
CA LYS A 176 23.33 -1.28 -13.19
C LYS A 176 24.04 -0.34 -12.23
N PHE A 177 23.94 -0.58 -10.91
CA PHE A 177 24.68 0.18 -9.91
C PHE A 177 26.20 0.02 -10.10
N LEU A 178 26.67 -1.21 -10.29
CA LEU A 178 28.08 -1.52 -10.56
C LEU A 178 28.60 -0.79 -11.79
N ALA A 179 27.86 -0.82 -12.89
CA ALA A 179 28.24 -0.12 -14.12
C ALA A 179 28.34 1.41 -13.93
N ALA A 180 27.48 1.99 -13.09
CA ALA A 180 27.46 3.43 -12.82
C ALA A 180 28.51 3.89 -11.79
N ASN A 181 28.89 3.03 -10.83
CA ASN A 181 29.71 3.42 -9.67
C ASN A 181 31.07 2.70 -9.60
N GLY A 182 31.35 1.73 -10.48
CA GLY A 182 32.58 0.95 -10.48
C GLY A 182 32.72 -0.05 -9.33
N ARG A 183 31.70 -0.19 -8.47
CA ARG A 183 31.64 -1.16 -7.37
C ARG A 183 30.22 -1.65 -7.12
N LEU A 184 30.10 -2.81 -6.46
CA LEU A 184 28.81 -3.28 -5.98
C LEU A 184 28.25 -2.33 -4.89
N PRO A 185 26.93 -2.23 -4.77
CA PRO A 185 26.33 -1.54 -3.64
C PRO A 185 26.61 -2.32 -2.35
N ALA A 186 26.75 -1.63 -1.23
CA ALA A 186 26.90 -2.23 0.08
C ALA A 186 25.62 -2.97 0.50
N ASP A 187 24.46 -2.38 0.23
CA ASP A 187 23.16 -2.93 0.57
C ASP A 187 22.03 -2.37 -0.33
N VAL A 188 20.78 -2.69 0.01
CA VAL A 188 19.61 -2.18 -0.71
C VAL A 188 19.40 -0.68 -0.51
N PHE A 189 19.84 -0.12 0.62
CA PHE A 189 19.60 1.28 0.99
C PHE A 189 20.46 2.21 0.15
N GLU A 190 21.71 1.82 -0.09
CA GLU A 190 22.59 2.49 -1.05
C GLU A 190 22.08 2.32 -2.49
N MET A 191 21.64 1.11 -2.86
CA MET A 191 21.24 0.82 -4.24
C MET A 191 19.94 1.54 -4.66
N GLU A 192 18.94 1.61 -3.78
CA GLU A 192 17.62 2.19 -4.10
C GLU A 192 17.51 3.69 -3.70
N GLY A 193 18.31 4.14 -2.72
CA GLY A 193 18.09 5.42 -2.04
C GLY A 193 16.77 5.45 -1.26
N ALA A 194 16.54 6.51 -0.47
CA ALA A 194 15.28 6.66 0.26
C ALA A 194 14.10 6.77 -0.74
N PRO A 195 13.03 5.98 -0.56
CA PRO A 195 11.96 5.90 -1.55
C PRO A 195 11.13 7.19 -1.59
N LYS A 196 10.64 7.53 -2.79
CA LYS A 196 9.73 8.67 -2.99
C LYS A 196 8.40 8.40 -2.29
N VAL A 197 7.94 9.38 -1.52
CA VAL A 197 6.69 9.29 -0.77
C VAL A 197 5.51 9.69 -1.65
N ALA A 198 4.45 8.89 -1.60
CA ALA A 198 3.20 9.23 -2.28
C ALA A 198 2.46 10.34 -1.52
N ARG A 199 1.94 11.34 -2.26
CA ARG A 199 1.05 12.37 -1.72
C ARG A 199 -0.34 11.78 -1.47
N MET A 200 -0.57 11.27 -0.26
CA MET A 200 -1.84 10.63 0.11
C MET A 200 -2.19 10.80 1.59
N LEU A 201 -3.50 10.79 1.88
CA LEU A 201 -4.03 10.77 3.24
C LEU A 201 -4.57 9.36 3.55
N LEU A 202 -3.87 8.60 4.38
CA LEU A 202 -4.32 7.27 4.85
C LEU A 202 -5.29 7.43 6.03
N LEU A 203 -6.55 7.81 5.77
CA LEU A 203 -7.49 8.13 6.86
C LEU A 203 -7.81 6.92 7.75
N ALA A 204 -7.61 5.69 7.27
CA ALA A 204 -7.72 4.47 8.08
C ALA A 204 -6.70 4.38 9.24
N ALA A 205 -5.64 5.20 9.23
CA ALA A 205 -4.70 5.32 10.35
C ALA A 205 -5.24 6.24 11.48
N CYS A 206 -6.36 6.91 11.24
CA CYS A 206 -6.99 7.86 12.14
C CYS A 206 -8.23 7.26 12.81
N ASP A 207 -8.80 8.04 13.72
CA ASP A 207 -10.10 7.77 14.32
C ASP A 207 -11.04 8.97 14.12
N ARG A 208 -12.21 8.88 14.75
CA ARG A 208 -13.29 9.87 14.73
C ARG A 208 -12.90 11.29 15.18
N GLN A 209 -11.70 11.51 15.73
CA GLN A 209 -11.20 12.86 15.97
C GLN A 209 -10.69 13.55 14.70
N GLN A 210 -10.40 12.80 13.63
CA GLN A 210 -9.89 13.36 12.38
C GLN A 210 -10.80 13.10 11.18
N ALA A 211 -11.48 11.95 11.14
CA ALA A 211 -12.40 11.62 10.05
C ALA A 211 -13.48 10.61 10.47
N THR A 212 -14.66 10.73 9.85
CA THR A 212 -15.76 9.76 9.92
C THR A 212 -16.31 9.49 8.52
N ILE A 213 -16.89 8.31 8.31
CA ILE A 213 -17.58 7.96 7.07
C ILE A 213 -18.91 7.32 7.42
N GLU A 214 -19.99 7.85 6.86
CA GLU A 214 -21.35 7.45 7.17
C GLU A 214 -22.13 7.24 5.87
N ARG A 215 -22.82 6.10 5.78
CA ARG A 215 -23.70 5.82 4.63
C ARG A 215 -25.05 6.49 4.90
N SER A 216 -25.70 6.99 3.86
CA SER A 216 -27.07 7.50 3.96
C SER A 216 -28.05 6.37 4.27
N ASP A 217 -28.99 6.63 5.17
CA ASP A 217 -30.05 5.69 5.55
C ASP A 217 -31.10 5.51 4.44
N THR A 218 -31.27 6.50 3.55
CA THR A 218 -32.29 6.50 2.51
C THR A 218 -31.77 6.07 1.14
N ASP A 219 -30.47 6.20 0.91
CA ASP A 219 -29.82 5.88 -0.36
C ASP A 219 -28.45 5.27 -0.09
N PRO A 220 -28.30 3.94 -0.12
CA PRO A 220 -27.05 3.31 0.24
C PRO A 220 -25.90 3.67 -0.71
N ALA A 221 -26.15 4.20 -1.91
CA ALA A 221 -25.07 4.66 -2.79
C ALA A 221 -24.46 5.99 -2.33
N LYS A 222 -25.17 6.77 -1.49
CA LYS A 222 -24.70 8.03 -0.93
C LYS A 222 -23.97 7.82 0.39
N VAL A 223 -22.80 8.42 0.49
CA VAL A 223 -21.94 8.37 1.66
C VAL A 223 -21.46 9.78 1.98
N LEU A 224 -21.36 10.11 3.27
CA LEU A 224 -20.77 11.34 3.75
C LEU A 224 -19.42 11.03 4.41
N LEU A 225 -18.34 11.55 3.83
CA LEU A 225 -17.03 11.58 4.47
C LEU A 225 -16.89 12.93 5.18
N ARG A 226 -16.71 12.92 6.50
CA ARG A 226 -16.34 14.13 7.25
C ARG A 226 -14.89 14.02 7.64
N LEU A 227 -14.10 15.07 7.45
CA LEU A 227 -12.69 15.07 7.85
C LEU A 227 -12.19 16.47 8.18
N GLN A 228 -11.22 16.57 9.09
CA GLN A 228 -10.53 17.83 9.33
C GLN A 228 -9.49 18.10 8.23
N LEU A 229 -9.53 19.29 7.65
CA LEU A 229 -8.57 19.77 6.65
C LEU A 229 -8.00 21.13 7.06
N PRO A 230 -6.74 21.41 6.68
CA PRO A 230 -6.14 22.70 6.96
C PRO A 230 -6.79 23.79 6.10
N THR A 231 -7.03 24.99 6.65
CA THR A 231 -7.51 26.18 5.92
C THR A 231 -6.41 26.90 5.16
N ARG A 232 -5.15 26.55 5.41
CA ARG A 232 -3.93 27.14 4.83
C ARG A 232 -2.81 26.09 4.67
N PRO A 233 -1.81 26.31 3.80
CA PRO A 233 -0.72 25.34 3.61
C PRO A 233 0.19 25.16 4.83
N ASP A 234 0.31 26.19 5.66
CA ASP A 234 1.13 26.23 6.88
C ASP A 234 0.27 26.46 8.14
N PRO A 235 -0.55 25.48 8.60
CA PRO A 235 -1.37 25.66 9.80
C PRO A 235 -0.50 26.07 10.98
N ARG A 236 -0.82 27.16 11.67
CA ARG A 236 -0.04 27.71 12.80
C ARG A 236 -0.71 27.43 14.15
N ALA A 237 -2.02 27.23 14.14
CA ALA A 237 -2.81 26.89 15.31
C ALA A 237 -3.81 25.78 15.00
N TYR A 238 -4.45 25.22 16.03
CA TYR A 238 -5.54 24.27 15.85
C TYR A 238 -6.79 24.88 15.20
N ALA A 239 -6.96 26.20 15.29
CA ALA A 239 -8.01 26.94 14.59
C ALA A 239 -7.83 26.94 13.06
N ASP A 240 -6.63 26.62 12.55
CA ASP A 240 -6.40 26.47 11.11
C ASP A 240 -6.86 25.10 10.56
N TRP A 241 -7.56 24.30 11.36
CA TRP A 241 -8.10 23.00 11.00
C TRP A 241 -9.62 23.01 11.18
N THR A 242 -10.36 22.84 10.08
CA THR A 242 -11.84 22.83 10.12
C THR A 242 -12.38 21.51 9.58
N TRP A 243 -13.56 21.13 10.05
CA TRP A 243 -14.28 19.97 9.54
C TRP A 243 -14.87 20.28 8.16
N VAL A 244 -14.69 19.35 7.23
CA VAL A 244 -15.26 19.43 5.88
C VAL A 244 -16.10 18.18 5.64
N ALA A 245 -17.35 18.38 5.25
CA ALA A 245 -18.29 17.35 4.87
C ALA A 245 -18.25 17.12 3.35
N CYS A 246 -17.83 15.95 2.91
CA CYS A 246 -17.63 15.59 1.50
C CYS A 246 -18.60 14.47 1.08
N PRO A 247 -19.63 14.75 0.27
CA PRO A 247 -20.49 13.71 -0.27
C PRO A 247 -19.74 12.84 -1.29
N ILE A 248 -19.98 11.53 -1.22
CA ILE A 248 -19.42 10.49 -2.07
C ILE A 248 -20.57 9.68 -2.68
N MET A 249 -20.50 9.45 -3.99
CA MET A 249 -21.31 8.45 -4.67
C MET A 249 -20.49 7.18 -4.84
N LEU A 250 -20.94 6.08 -4.23
CA LEU A 250 -20.34 4.76 -4.40
C LEU A 250 -20.75 4.14 -5.75
N PRO A 251 -19.86 3.39 -6.41
CA PRO A 251 -20.24 2.63 -7.59
C PRO A 251 -21.18 1.47 -7.20
N PRO A 252 -22.02 0.98 -8.14
CA PRO A 252 -22.97 -0.09 -7.87
C PRO A 252 -22.32 -1.43 -7.50
N THR A 253 -21.00 -1.57 -7.70
CA THR A 253 -20.21 -2.72 -7.28
C THR A 253 -19.97 -2.78 -5.76
N VAL A 254 -20.30 -1.72 -5.01
CA VAL A 254 -20.25 -1.72 -3.55
C VAL A 254 -21.62 -2.11 -2.99
N PRO A 255 -21.75 -3.27 -2.31
CA PRO A 255 -23.02 -3.66 -1.74
C PRO A 255 -23.55 -2.66 -0.72
N ALA A 256 -24.87 -2.56 -0.63
CA ALA A 256 -25.54 -1.73 0.37
C ALA A 256 -25.20 -2.16 1.81
N SER A 257 -25.06 -3.46 2.04
CA SER A 257 -24.71 -4.06 3.33
C SER A 257 -23.22 -4.01 3.67
N ALA A 258 -22.37 -3.50 2.78
CA ALA A 258 -20.93 -3.48 3.00
C ALA A 258 -20.56 -2.48 4.10
N VAL A 259 -19.72 -2.93 5.04
CA VAL A 259 -19.07 -2.07 6.03
C VAL A 259 -18.02 -1.22 5.32
N LEU A 260 -18.19 0.09 5.37
CA LEU A 260 -17.24 1.04 4.78
C LEU A 260 -16.11 1.36 5.75
N HIS A 261 -14.90 1.50 5.23
CA HIS A 261 -13.72 1.96 5.97
C HIS A 261 -13.33 3.36 5.52
N LEU A 262 -12.65 4.09 6.40
CA LEU A 262 -12.11 5.41 6.06
C LEU A 262 -11.19 5.31 4.83
N PRO A 263 -11.37 6.17 3.81
CA PRO A 263 -10.69 6.01 2.54
C PRO A 263 -9.24 6.46 2.58
N THR A 264 -8.47 6.04 1.57
CA THR A 264 -7.24 6.76 1.21
C THR A 264 -7.58 7.88 0.24
N LEU A 265 -7.17 9.11 0.54
CA LEU A 265 -7.36 10.26 -0.35
C LEU A 265 -6.09 10.58 -1.14
N ARG A 266 -6.25 10.87 -2.43
CA ARG A 266 -5.16 11.26 -3.33
C ARG A 266 -5.59 12.39 -4.25
N VAL A 267 -4.72 13.39 -4.43
CA VAL A 267 -4.94 14.47 -5.38
C VAL A 267 -4.46 14.04 -6.77
N ALA A 268 -5.32 14.18 -7.77
CA ALA A 268 -5.01 13.94 -9.18
C ALA A 268 -5.46 15.16 -9.99
N GLY A 269 -4.52 16.08 -10.26
CA GLY A 269 -4.85 17.39 -10.83
C GLY A 269 -5.77 18.19 -9.91
N ARG A 270 -6.91 18.65 -10.42
CA ARG A 270 -7.93 19.39 -9.64
C ARG A 270 -8.95 18.47 -8.94
N GLN A 271 -8.71 17.16 -8.91
CA GLN A 271 -9.66 16.18 -8.38
C GLN A 271 -9.08 15.49 -7.13
N VAL A 272 -9.97 15.14 -6.18
CA VAL A 272 -9.62 14.25 -5.08
C VAL A 272 -10.25 12.89 -5.34
N ARG A 273 -9.39 11.87 -5.43
CA ARG A 273 -9.80 10.46 -5.49
C ARG A 273 -9.89 9.91 -4.08
N ALA A 274 -10.97 9.21 -3.79
CA ALA A 274 -11.16 8.45 -2.58
C ALA A 274 -11.14 6.96 -2.92
N ASP A 275 -10.13 6.24 -2.46
CA ASP A 275 -10.09 4.78 -2.52
C ASP A 275 -10.76 4.25 -1.23
N VAL A 276 -12.04 3.92 -1.35
CA VAL A 276 -12.91 3.48 -0.24
C VAL A 276 -12.80 1.97 -0.13
N ALA A 277 -12.09 1.50 0.89
CA ALA A 277 -12.10 0.09 1.26
C ALA A 277 -13.46 -0.27 1.88
N TYR A 278 -13.97 -1.44 1.55
CA TYR A 278 -15.20 -1.96 2.15
C TYR A 278 -15.08 -3.45 2.39
N THR A 279 -15.76 -3.92 3.44
CA THR A 279 -15.85 -5.32 3.79
C THR A 279 -17.28 -5.80 3.60
N HIS A 280 -17.44 -6.90 2.86
CA HIS A 280 -18.74 -7.49 2.57
C HIS A 280 -18.72 -9.02 2.76
N ALA A 281 -19.91 -9.59 2.94
CA ALA A 281 -20.06 -11.03 3.01
C ALA A 281 -19.99 -11.62 1.60
N VAL A 282 -19.25 -12.71 1.46
CA VAL A 282 -19.25 -13.54 0.25
C VAL A 282 -19.45 -15.00 0.63
N PRO A 283 -19.93 -15.85 -0.28
CA PRO A 283 -19.96 -17.29 -0.05
C PRO A 283 -18.57 -17.84 0.27
N LYS A 284 -18.45 -18.70 1.29
CA LYS A 284 -17.22 -19.47 1.54
C LYS A 284 -16.95 -20.33 0.32
N ALA A 285 -15.77 -20.17 -0.26
CA ALA A 285 -15.27 -21.10 -1.27
C ALA A 285 -15.25 -22.50 -0.66
N ARG A 286 -15.98 -23.44 -1.27
CA ARG A 286 -15.90 -24.85 -0.94
C ARG A 286 -14.87 -25.48 -1.85
N ARG A 287 -13.96 -26.29 -1.29
CA ARG A 287 -13.12 -27.17 -2.10
C ARG A 287 -14.05 -28.24 -2.68
N THR A 288 -14.52 -28.04 -3.91
CA THR A 288 -15.00 -29.13 -4.73
C THR A 288 -13.78 -29.61 -5.51
N GLY A 289 -13.64 -30.93 -5.70
CA GLY A 289 -12.50 -31.53 -6.42
C GLY A 289 -12.52 -31.16 -7.89
N HIS A 290 -12.27 -29.88 -8.20
CA HIS A 290 -12.30 -29.35 -9.54
C HIS A 290 -11.20 -30.00 -10.36
N THR A 291 -11.58 -30.62 -11.47
CA THR A 291 -10.67 -31.18 -12.46
C THR A 291 -10.21 -30.13 -13.45
N VAL A 292 -10.62 -28.86 -13.32
CA VAL A 292 -10.22 -27.76 -14.21
C VAL A 292 -9.62 -26.62 -13.37
N ALA A 293 -8.47 -26.12 -13.82
CA ALA A 293 -7.80 -24.96 -13.26
C ALA A 293 -7.63 -23.89 -14.35
N VAL A 294 -7.69 -22.62 -13.95
CA VAL A 294 -7.33 -21.49 -14.82
C VAL A 294 -6.11 -20.82 -14.24
N GLY A 295 -5.01 -20.81 -14.98
CA GLY A 295 -3.82 -20.02 -14.68
C GLY A 295 -3.96 -18.65 -15.31
N VAL A 296 -3.82 -17.58 -14.51
CA VAL A 296 -3.80 -16.20 -15.00
C VAL A 296 -2.48 -15.56 -14.59
N ASP A 297 -1.75 -15.02 -15.56
CA ASP A 297 -0.50 -14.30 -15.36
C ASP A 297 -0.62 -12.85 -15.85
N TRP A 298 0.08 -11.94 -15.17
CA TRP A 298 0.03 -10.50 -15.39
C TRP A 298 1.46 -10.03 -15.67
N GLY A 299 1.73 -9.63 -16.91
CA GLY A 299 3.05 -9.22 -17.36
C GLY A 299 3.18 -7.70 -17.56
N LEU A 300 4.41 -7.20 -17.57
CA LEU A 300 4.70 -5.80 -17.90
C LEU A 300 4.39 -5.47 -19.38
N ASN A 301 4.55 -6.45 -20.27
CA ASN A 301 4.33 -6.30 -21.72
C ASN A 301 3.02 -6.93 -22.21
N THR A 302 2.43 -7.81 -21.40
CA THR A 302 1.14 -8.47 -21.67
C THR A 302 0.29 -8.29 -20.43
N LEU A 303 -0.75 -7.46 -20.54
CA LEU A 303 -1.61 -7.08 -19.42
C LEU A 303 -2.18 -8.30 -18.70
N LEU A 304 -2.57 -9.32 -19.46
CA LEU A 304 -3.13 -10.56 -18.94
C LEU A 304 -2.83 -11.73 -19.89
N CYS A 305 -2.30 -12.83 -19.39
CA CYS A 305 -2.31 -14.12 -20.07
C CYS A 305 -3.19 -15.07 -19.25
N ALA A 306 -4.01 -15.88 -19.90
CA ALA A 306 -4.81 -16.89 -19.23
C ALA A 306 -4.77 -18.21 -20.00
N GLY A 307 -4.67 -19.32 -19.28
CA GLY A 307 -4.76 -20.67 -19.82
C GLY A 307 -5.59 -21.54 -18.91
N ALA A 308 -6.32 -22.50 -19.47
CA ALA A 308 -7.07 -23.48 -18.71
C ALA A 308 -6.36 -24.84 -18.79
N LEU A 309 -6.38 -25.58 -17.69
CA LEU A 309 -5.77 -26.90 -17.54
C LEU A 309 -6.83 -27.86 -17.02
N ARG A 310 -6.76 -29.13 -17.41
CA ARG A 310 -7.60 -30.20 -16.89
C ARG A 310 -6.75 -31.29 -16.24
N LEU A 311 -7.10 -31.66 -15.02
CA LEU A 311 -6.66 -32.89 -14.37
C LEU A 311 -7.53 -34.05 -14.88
N GLN A 312 -6.89 -34.99 -15.56
CA GLN A 312 -7.51 -36.22 -16.05
C GLN A 312 -7.64 -37.25 -14.93
N GLU A 313 -8.47 -38.28 -15.13
CA GLU A 313 -8.67 -39.35 -14.13
C GLU A 313 -7.39 -40.15 -13.86
N ASP A 314 -6.47 -40.23 -14.83
CA ASP A 314 -5.15 -40.85 -14.69
C ASP A 314 -4.11 -39.97 -13.96
N GLY A 315 -4.52 -38.79 -13.47
CA GLY A 315 -3.68 -37.83 -12.77
C GLY A 315 -2.86 -36.91 -13.67
N ARG A 316 -2.95 -37.02 -15.00
CA ARG A 316 -2.25 -36.12 -15.92
C ARG A 316 -2.92 -34.75 -16.00
N ILE A 317 -2.12 -33.71 -16.22
CA ILE A 317 -2.61 -32.36 -16.46
C ILE A 317 -2.46 -32.04 -17.94
N THR A 318 -3.56 -31.67 -18.60
CA THR A 318 -3.59 -31.31 -20.03
C THR A 318 -4.13 -29.90 -20.23
N GLU A 319 -3.60 -29.17 -21.21
CA GLU A 319 -4.12 -27.86 -21.58
C GLU A 319 -5.53 -27.94 -22.19
N LEU A 320 -6.38 -26.97 -21.87
CA LEU A 320 -7.69 -26.77 -22.45
C LEU A 320 -7.63 -25.58 -23.41
N GLY A 321 -7.34 -25.88 -24.67
CA GLY A 321 -7.18 -24.87 -25.72
C GLY A 321 -5.86 -24.10 -25.62
N ALA A 322 -5.68 -23.09 -26.49
CA ALA A 322 -4.40 -22.41 -26.69
C ALA A 322 -4.09 -21.30 -25.65
N GLY A 323 -4.96 -21.11 -24.65
CA GLY A 323 -4.93 -19.93 -23.79
C GLY A 323 -5.20 -18.62 -24.57
N GLY A 324 -5.13 -17.49 -23.88
CA GLY A 324 -5.34 -16.17 -24.46
C GLY A 324 -4.44 -15.13 -23.83
N GLN A 325 -4.08 -14.11 -24.60
CA GLN A 325 -3.27 -12.98 -24.14
C GLN A 325 -3.98 -11.66 -24.45
N PHE A 326 -3.98 -10.76 -23.48
CA PHE A 326 -4.39 -9.38 -23.62
C PHE A 326 -3.13 -8.53 -23.56
N ARG A 327 -2.70 -7.98 -24.71
CA ARG A 327 -1.59 -7.03 -24.75
C ARG A 327 -2.13 -5.63 -24.46
N ALA A 328 -1.27 -4.76 -23.91
CA ALA A 328 -1.67 -3.38 -23.58
C ALA A 328 -2.16 -2.56 -24.80
N ALA A 329 -1.93 -3.06 -26.03
CA ALA A 329 -2.38 -2.47 -27.30
C ALA A 329 -3.65 -3.13 -27.91
N GLY A 330 -4.27 -4.13 -27.25
CA GLY A 330 -5.44 -4.85 -27.77
C GLY A 330 -5.29 -6.38 -27.78
N ILE A 331 -6.41 -7.08 -28.08
CA ILE A 331 -6.53 -8.55 -28.12
C ILE A 331 -5.96 -9.10 -29.44
N LEU A 332 -5.18 -10.18 -29.37
CA LEU A 332 -4.90 -11.13 -30.46
C LEU A 332 -5.19 -12.54 -29.95
#